data_AF-A0A840WEQ4-F1
#
_entry.id   AF-A0A840WEQ4-F1
#
_cell.length_a   1.000
_cell.length_b   1.000
_cell.length_c   1.000
_cell.angle_alpha   90.00
_cell.angle_beta   90.00
_cell.angle_gamma   90.00
#
_symmetry.space_group_name_H-M   'P 1'
#
loop_
_entity.id
_entity.type
_entity.pdbx_description
1 polymer ?
#
loop_
_entity_poly.entity_id
_entity_poly.type
_entity_poly.pdbx_seq_one_letter_code
_entity_poly.pdbx_strand_id
1 'polypeptide(L)' 'MSIWARGDRTGRVGEALLMLEGQGIIDGLEILASEDRPYRVRIPAGIVHMDEDEASMFALGAVVGSFGNVARQRA' A
#
# COMPACT_ATOMS: atom_id res chain seq x y z
N MET A 1 13.71 10.86 13.06
CA MET A 1 13.03 10.09 11.99
C MET A 1 11.70 10.76 11.74
N SER A 2 11.62 11.55 10.68
CA SER A 2 10.40 12.29 10.36
C SER A 2 9.42 11.33 9.70
N ILE A 3 8.36 11.02 10.42
CA ILE A 3 7.20 10.25 9.96
C ILE A 3 6.42 10.93 8.81
N TRP A 4 6.84 12.14 8.37
CA TRP A 4 6.28 12.89 7.25
C TRP A 4 7.32 13.80 6.60
N ALA A 5 8.49 13.27 6.20
CA ALA A 5 9.49 14.07 5.49
C ALA A 5 9.00 14.43 4.07
N ARG A 6 9.03 15.73 3.77
CA ARG A 6 8.46 16.33 2.57
C ARG A 6 9.22 16.00 1.25
N GLY A 7 10.11 15.02 1.24
CA GLY A 7 11.01 14.72 0.11
C GLY A 7 10.83 13.30 -0.42
N ASP A 8 10.63 13.20 -1.72
CA ASP A 8 10.28 12.02 -2.54
C ASP A 8 8.86 11.47 -2.32
N ARG A 9 8.20 11.12 -3.45
CA ARG A 9 6.85 10.56 -3.51
C ARG A 9 6.92 9.03 -3.47
N THR A 10 7.95 8.46 -4.10
CA THR A 10 8.23 7.03 -4.21
C THR A 10 8.40 6.35 -2.86
N GLY A 11 9.18 6.93 -1.95
CA GLY A 11 9.40 6.45 -0.59
C GLY A 11 8.11 6.45 0.24
N ARG A 12 7.22 7.43 0.03
CA ARG A 12 5.93 7.48 0.75
C ARG A 12 4.97 6.37 0.35
N VAL A 13 4.96 6.00 -0.94
CA VAL A 13 4.11 4.92 -1.43
C VAL A 13 4.61 3.58 -0.89
N GLY A 14 5.92 3.35 -0.92
CA GLY A 14 6.54 2.19 -0.30
C GLY A 14 6.23 2.09 1.20
N GLU A 15 6.37 3.18 1.94
CA GLU A 15 6.03 3.23 3.38
C GLU A 15 4.55 2.94 3.64
N ALA A 16 3.64 3.52 2.85
CA ALA A 16 2.21 3.26 2.99
C ALA A 16 1.88 1.78 2.75
N LEU A 17 2.47 1.16 1.74
CA LEU A 17 2.29 -0.27 1.46
C LEU A 17 2.87 -1.15 2.58
N LEU A 18 4.06 -0.81 3.10
CA LEU A 18 4.64 -1.51 4.27
C LEU A 18 3.73 -1.43 5.50
N MET A 19 3.07 -0.28 5.72
CA MET A 19 2.09 -0.15 6.81
C MET A 19 0.88 -1.06 6.62
N LEU A 20 0.39 -1.22 5.38
CA LEU A 20 -0.72 -2.12 5.08
C LEU A 20 -0.35 -3.58 5.31
N GLU A 21 0.87 -3.98 4.95
CA GLU A 21 1.40 -5.32 5.24
C GLU A 21 1.50 -5.56 6.75
N GLY A 22 2.06 -4.60 7.49
CA GLY A 22 2.15 -4.68 8.96
C GLY A 22 0.79 -4.75 9.67
N GLN A 23 -0.28 -4.25 9.03
CA GLN A 23 -1.66 -4.35 9.53
C GLN A 23 -2.39 -5.60 9.08
N GLY A 24 -1.76 -6.46 8.27
CA GLY A 24 -2.37 -7.65 7.68
C GLY A 24 -3.47 -7.34 6.68
N ILE A 25 -3.49 -6.13 6.11
CA ILE A 25 -4.44 -5.73 5.05
C ILE A 25 -4.01 -6.33 3.70
N ILE A 26 -2.70 -6.48 3.49
CA ILE A 26 -2.10 -7.20 2.36
C ILE A 26 -1.22 -8.33 2.88
N ASP A 27 -1.04 -9.38 2.07
CA ASP A 27 -0.36 -10.63 2.45
C ASP A 27 1.16 -10.60 2.18
N GLY A 28 1.64 -9.54 1.53
CA GLY A 28 3.05 -9.42 1.20
C GLY A 28 3.37 -8.21 0.33
N LEU A 29 4.58 -7.70 0.46
CA LEU A 29 5.12 -6.64 -0.40
C LEU A 29 6.54 -6.97 -0.88
N GLU A 30 6.79 -6.77 -2.18
CA GLU A 30 8.13 -6.74 -2.77
C GLU A 30 8.28 -5.46 -3.60
N ILE A 31 9.43 -4.77 -3.46
CA ILE A 31 9.74 -3.53 -4.19
C ILE A 31 10.99 -3.74 -5.04
N LEU A 32 10.84 -3.73 -6.35
CA LEU A 32 11.92 -3.89 -7.33
C LEU A 32 12.15 -2.59 -8.07
N ALA A 33 12.91 -1.68 -7.45
CA ALA A 33 13.13 -0.31 -7.93
C ALA A 33 13.72 -0.18 -9.35
N SER A 34 14.25 -1.27 -9.92
CA SER A 34 14.77 -1.32 -11.28
C SER A 34 13.73 -1.65 -12.36
N GLU A 35 12.50 -2.00 -11.98
CA GLU A 35 11.41 -2.34 -12.92
C GLU A 35 10.47 -1.14 -13.14
N ASP A 36 9.86 -1.08 -14.34
CA ASP A 36 8.87 -0.05 -14.69
C ASP A 36 7.64 -0.05 -13.73
N ARG A 37 7.32 -1.22 -13.18
CA ARG A 37 6.26 -1.43 -12.19
C ARG A 37 6.86 -2.04 -10.92
N PRO A 38 7.49 -1.21 -10.07
CA PRO A 38 8.36 -1.71 -9.01
C PRO A 38 7.60 -2.34 -7.85
N TYR A 39 6.29 -2.09 -7.69
CA TYR A 39 5.54 -2.56 -6.53
C TYR A 39 4.82 -3.88 -6.84
N ARG A 40 5.11 -4.92 -6.06
CA ARG A 40 4.42 -6.21 -6.13
C ARG A 40 3.72 -6.47 -4.81
N VAL A 41 2.40 -6.34 -4.82
CA VAL A 41 1.56 -6.54 -3.65
C VAL A 41 0.88 -7.90 -3.73
N ARG A 42 1.05 -8.73 -2.70
CA ARG A 42 0.32 -10.00 -2.57
C ARG A 42 -0.98 -9.74 -1.82
N ILE A 43 -2.07 -10.22 -2.39
CA ILE A 43 -3.42 -10.24 -1.83
C ILE A 43 -4.01 -11.65 -1.97
N PRO A 44 -5.16 -11.96 -1.34
CA PRO A 44 -5.74 -13.30 -1.43
C PRO A 44 -6.10 -13.71 -2.87
N ALA A 45 -6.36 -12.73 -3.74
CA ALA A 45 -6.67 -12.96 -5.16
C ALA A 45 -5.44 -13.17 -6.05
N GLY A 46 -4.21 -12.96 -5.56
CA GLY A 46 -2.98 -13.09 -6.32
C GLY A 46 -1.98 -11.97 -6.08
N ILE A 47 -1.04 -11.79 -7.02
CA ILE A 47 -0.01 -10.73 -6.96
C ILE A 47 -0.38 -9.62 -7.95
N VAL A 48 -0.38 -8.39 -7.48
CA VAL A 48 -0.65 -7.19 -8.28
C VAL A 48 0.66 -6.43 -8.47
N HIS A 49 1.05 -6.23 -9.72
CA HIS A 49 2.22 -5.45 -10.10
C HIS A 49 1.75 -4.04 -10.42
N MET A 50 2.42 -3.01 -9.89
CA MET A 50 1.98 -1.62 -9.99
C MET A 50 3.15 -0.66 -10.19
N ASP A 51 2.90 0.39 -10.97
CA ASP A 51 3.71 1.60 -10.90
C ASP A 51 3.39 2.42 -9.63
N GLU A 52 4.05 3.56 -9.46
CA GLU A 52 3.88 4.41 -8.27
C GLU A 52 2.47 5.03 -8.15
N ASP A 53 1.84 5.37 -9.27
CA ASP A 53 0.51 6.00 -9.29
C ASP A 53 -0.56 4.97 -8.96
N GLU A 54 -0.47 3.79 -9.57
CA GLU A 54 -1.32 2.64 -9.27
C GLU A 54 -1.18 2.20 -7.81
N ALA A 55 0.05 2.11 -7.31
CA ALA A 55 0.34 1.73 -5.93
C ALA A 55 -0.19 2.77 -4.92
N SER A 56 -0.11 4.06 -5.25
CA SER A 56 -0.72 5.14 -4.45
C SER A 56 -2.23 4.97 -4.32
N MET A 57 -2.91 4.71 -5.45
CA MET A 57 -4.35 4.53 -5.49
C MET A 57 -4.80 3.25 -4.80
N PHE A 58 -4.02 2.17 -4.96
CA PHE A 58 -4.21 0.93 -4.24
C PHE A 58 -4.14 1.15 -2.73
N ALA A 59 -3.08 1.83 -2.25
CA ALA A 59 -2.90 2.07 -0.82
C ALA A 59 -4.05 2.89 -0.23
N LEU A 60 -4.47 3.96 -0.93
CA LEU A 60 -5.64 4.75 -0.53
C LEU A 60 -6.92 3.89 -0.47
N GLY A 61 -7.17 3.08 -1.50
CA GLY A 61 -8.34 2.21 -1.57
C GLY A 61 -8.36 1.16 -0.46
N ALA A 62 -7.22 0.54 -0.16
CA ALA A 62 -7.06 -0.45 0.90
C ALA A 62 -7.35 0.16 2.29
N VAL A 63 -6.84 1.36 2.56
CA VAL A 63 -7.12 2.10 3.80
C VAL A 63 -8.61 2.40 3.92
N VAL A 64 -9.23 2.97 2.87
CA VAL A 64 -10.67 3.30 2.87
C VAL A 64 -11.54 2.05 3.08
N GLY A 65 -11.20 0.93 2.41
CA GLY A 65 -11.91 -0.33 2.57
C GLY A 65 -11.83 -0.89 3.99
N SER A 66 -10.63 -0.87 4.60
CA SER A 66 -10.41 -1.33 5.96
C SER A 66 -11.17 -0.50 7.00
N PHE A 67 -11.06 0.84 6.95
CA PHE A 67 -11.82 1.73 7.84
C PHE A 67 -13.32 1.66 7.60
N GLY A 68 -13.78 1.48 6.35
CA GLY A 68 -15.19 1.31 6.03
C GLY A 68 -15.81 0.10 6.73
N ASN A 69 -15.07 -1.00 6.86
CA ASN A 69 -15.53 -2.17 7.62
C ASN A 69 -15.62 -1.88 9.11
N VAL A 70 -14.65 -1.17 9.70
CA VAL A 70 -14.68 -0.75 11.12
C VAL A 70 -15.87 0.18 11.40
N ALA A 71 -16.14 1.12 10.50
CA ALA A 71 -17.26 2.06 10.65
C ALA A 71 -18.62 1.36 10.60
N ARG A 72 -18.79 0.37 9.71
CA ARG A 72 -20.04 -0.39 9.56
C ARG A 72 -20.28 -1.41 10.68
N GLN A 73 -19.24 -1.92 11.32
CA GLN A 73 -19.38 -2.87 12.45
C GLN A 73 -19.77 -2.20 13.78
N ARG A 74 -19.71 -0.86 13.86
CA ARG A 74 -20.07 -0.08 15.05
C ARG A 74 -21.43 0.64 14.94
N ALA A 75 -22.15 0.45 13.84
CA ALA A 75 -23.53 0.94 13.64
C ALA A 75 -24.53 -0.18 13.95
#